data_AF-A0AAI8R999-F1
#
_entry.id   AF-A0AAI8R999-F1
#
_cell.length_a   1.000
_cell.length_b   1.000
_cell.length_c   1.000
_cell.angle_alpha   90.00
_cell.angle_beta   90.00
_cell.angle_gamma   90.00
#
_symmetry.space_group_name_H-M   'P 1'
#
loop_
_entity.id
_entity.type
_entity.pdbx_description
1 polymer ?
#
loop_
_entity_poly.entity_id
_entity_poly.type
_entity_poly.pdbx_seq_one_letter_code
_entity_poly.pdbx_strand_id
1 'polypeptide(L)'
;MKKIIVIISSLFACVGLFSFIHFLNSPVRDVTSKAEMIQTDEIKMEYVPTKNQLLKSIGDSVDFLGIYEVTEINFNDTPHIVLTKEDENELSFEIRVTDPKEQSFSIPAIKFSPQNIHVSDTFGIAKKNDRYFAYKNNVSIEGEPYNTR
;
A
#
# COMPACT_ATOMS: atom_id res chain seq x y z
N MET A 1 69.47 17.84 -16.85
CA MET A 1 68.26 17.00 -17.10
C MET A 1 67.54 16.52 -15.83
N LYS A 2 68.23 16.11 -14.74
CA LYS A 2 67.56 15.71 -13.47
C LYS A 2 66.70 16.82 -12.82
N LYS A 3 67.13 18.08 -12.85
CA LYS A 3 66.40 19.22 -12.23
C LYS A 3 65.06 19.54 -12.92
N ILE A 4 64.95 19.27 -14.22
CA ILE A 4 63.72 19.53 -15.01
C ILE A 4 62.64 18.48 -14.71
N ILE A 5 63.05 17.22 -14.51
CA ILE A 5 62.13 16.11 -14.18
C ILE A 5 61.48 16.32 -12.80
N VAL A 6 62.24 16.83 -11.81
CA VAL A 6 61.71 17.14 -10.47
C VAL A 6 60.68 18.28 -10.52
N ILE A 7 60.91 19.30 -11.33
CA ILE A 7 59.98 20.44 -11.48
C ILE A 7 58.68 20.00 -12.16
N ILE A 8 58.75 19.17 -13.21
CA ILE A 8 57.56 18.67 -13.91
C ILE A 8 56.75 17.74 -13.01
N SER A 9 57.41 16.86 -12.25
CA SER A 9 56.72 15.98 -11.28
C SER A 9 56.04 16.76 -10.16
N SER A 10 56.67 17.84 -9.68
CA SER A 10 56.08 18.71 -8.66
C SER A 10 54.88 19.49 -9.20
N LEU A 11 54.93 19.93 -10.46
CA LEU A 11 53.84 20.68 -11.08
C LEU A 11 52.60 19.79 -11.29
N PHE A 12 52.79 18.55 -11.73
CA PHE A 12 51.68 17.58 -11.87
C PHE A 12 51.04 17.22 -10.52
N ALA A 13 51.84 17.10 -9.46
CA ALA A 13 51.30 16.85 -8.12
C ALA A 13 50.45 18.02 -7.60
N CYS A 14 50.87 19.26 -7.85
CA CYS A 14 50.09 20.44 -7.46
C CYS A 14 48.76 20.56 -8.22
N VAL A 15 48.74 20.27 -9.53
CA VAL A 15 47.49 20.30 -10.33
C VAL A 15 46.51 19.22 -9.84
N GLY A 16 47.01 18.01 -9.55
CA GLY A 16 46.18 16.92 -9.00
C GLY A 16 45.54 17.27 -7.65
N LEU A 17 46.28 17.93 -6.75
CA LEU A 17 45.75 18.36 -5.45
C LEU A 17 44.66 19.43 -5.61
N PHE A 18 44.84 20.37 -6.55
CA PHE A 18 43.87 21.45 -6.80
C PHE A 18 42.55 20.91 -7.38
N SER A 19 42.64 19.95 -8.31
CA SER A 19 41.45 19.28 -8.86
C SER A 19 40.70 18.45 -7.81
N PHE A 20 41.40 17.81 -6.87
CA PHE A 20 40.77 17.01 -5.81
C PHE A 20 40.04 17.88 -4.78
N ILE A 21 40.60 19.03 -4.39
CA ILE A 21 39.93 19.98 -3.50
C ILE A 21 38.70 20.60 -4.19
N HIS A 22 38.79 20.92 -5.48
CA HIS A 22 37.66 21.44 -6.24
C HIS A 22 36.54 20.40 -6.41
N PHE A 23 36.88 19.11 -6.50
CA PHE A 23 35.89 18.02 -6.53
C PHE A 23 35.15 17.89 -5.19
N LEU A 24 35.85 17.96 -4.06
CA LEU A 24 35.23 17.88 -2.73
C LEU A 24 34.40 19.13 -2.38
N ASN A 25 34.80 20.30 -2.87
CA ASN A 25 34.08 21.56 -2.64
C ASN A 25 33.03 21.87 -3.72
N SER A 26 32.79 20.96 -4.67
CA SER A 26 31.70 21.15 -5.63
C SER A 26 30.38 20.97 -4.89
N PRO A 27 29.55 22.02 -4.77
CA PRO A 27 28.24 21.87 -4.17
C PRO A 27 27.49 20.83 -4.99
N VAL A 28 27.04 19.77 -4.32
CA VAL A 28 26.10 18.81 -4.90
C VAL A 28 24.98 19.65 -5.47
N ARG A 29 24.87 19.67 -6.80
CA ARG A 29 23.74 20.35 -7.46
C ARG A 29 22.51 19.60 -6.97
N ASP A 30 21.74 20.24 -6.10
CA ASP A 30 20.39 19.81 -5.77
C ASP A 30 19.58 19.84 -7.07
N VAL A 31 19.58 18.74 -7.79
CA VAL A 31 18.54 18.41 -8.76
C VAL A 31 17.32 17.94 -7.97
N THR A 32 16.80 18.82 -7.11
CA THR A 32 15.39 18.78 -6.78
C THR A 32 14.66 19.28 -8.02
N SER A 33 14.58 18.41 -9.03
CA SER A 33 13.55 18.52 -10.04
C SER A 33 12.24 18.47 -9.28
N LYS A 34 11.59 19.63 -9.17
CA LYS A 34 10.18 19.77 -8.79
C LYS A 34 9.35 19.15 -9.93
N ALA A 35 9.44 17.84 -10.09
CA ALA A 35 8.39 17.10 -10.74
C ALA A 35 7.25 17.11 -9.71
N GLU A 36 6.29 18.01 -9.89
CA GLU A 36 4.93 17.78 -9.42
C GLU A 36 4.47 16.49 -10.08
N MET A 37 4.80 15.37 -9.43
CA MET A 37 3.99 14.18 -9.56
C MET A 37 2.65 14.64 -9.04
N ILE A 38 1.67 14.77 -9.94
CA ILE A 38 0.28 14.66 -9.55
C ILE A 38 0.20 13.27 -8.91
N GLN A 39 0.47 13.21 -7.62
CA GLN A 39 0.00 12.14 -6.77
C GLN A 39 -1.50 12.28 -6.93
N THR A 40 -2.06 11.45 -7.82
CA THR A 40 -3.37 10.92 -7.52
C THR A 40 -3.14 10.31 -6.15
N ASP A 41 -3.61 11.01 -5.11
CA ASP A 41 -3.59 10.51 -3.75
C ASP A 41 -4.33 9.17 -3.84
N GLU A 42 -3.57 8.08 -4.07
CA GLU A 42 -4.00 6.77 -3.65
C GLU A 42 -4.10 6.95 -2.15
N ILE A 43 -5.31 7.26 -1.68
CA ILE A 43 -5.61 7.36 -0.26
C ILE A 43 -5.24 5.99 0.30
N LYS A 44 -4.01 5.90 0.82
CA LYS A 44 -3.49 4.73 1.52
C LYS A 44 -4.24 4.69 2.83
N MET A 45 -5.45 4.16 2.80
CA MET A 45 -6.14 3.78 4.02
C MET A 45 -5.40 2.54 4.54
N GLU A 46 -4.70 2.72 5.66
CA GLU A 46 -4.02 1.65 6.42
C GLU A 46 -5.03 0.72 7.12
N TYR A 47 -6.32 1.00 7.01
CA TYR A 47 -7.42 0.31 7.67
C TYR A 47 -8.61 0.13 6.72
N VAL A 48 -9.53 -0.77 7.07
CA VAL A 48 -10.77 -1.02 6.32
C VAL A 48 -11.71 0.20 6.41
N PRO A 49 -12.05 0.88 5.30
CA PRO A 49 -12.85 2.10 5.33
C PRO A 49 -14.33 1.83 5.62
N THR A 50 -15.06 2.84 6.11
CA THR A 50 -16.53 2.82 6.06
C THR A 50 -17.03 3.02 4.64
N LYS A 51 -18.29 2.66 4.36
CA LYS A 51 -18.95 2.89 3.06
C LYS A 51 -18.77 4.33 2.54
N ASN A 52 -18.96 5.32 3.42
CA ASN A 52 -18.84 6.75 3.07
C ASN A 52 -17.38 7.17 2.79
N GLN A 53 -16.41 6.61 3.52
CA GLN A 53 -14.99 6.86 3.25
C GLN A 53 -14.55 6.22 1.92
N LEU A 54 -15.08 5.03 1.60
CA LEU A 54 -14.83 4.37 0.33
C LEU A 54 -15.37 5.20 -0.85
N LEU A 55 -16.60 5.70 -0.75
CA LEU A 55 -17.19 6.61 -1.75
C LEU A 55 -16.35 7.87 -1.95
N LYS A 56 -15.94 8.53 -0.86
CA LYS A 56 -15.11 9.74 -0.93
C LYS A 56 -13.75 9.49 -1.58
N SER A 57 -13.17 8.30 -1.36
CA SER A 57 -11.83 7.99 -1.85
C SER A 57 -11.78 7.49 -3.30
N ILE A 58 -12.83 6.81 -3.73
CA ILE A 58 -12.87 6.13 -5.04
C ILE A 58 -13.83 6.82 -6.02
N GLY A 59 -14.74 7.66 -5.52
CA GLY A 59 -15.79 8.34 -6.28
C GLY A 59 -17.11 7.56 -6.34
N ASP A 60 -18.14 8.20 -6.90
CA ASP A 60 -19.54 7.75 -6.83
C ASP A 60 -19.88 6.51 -7.68
N SER A 61 -18.92 6.01 -8.47
CA SER A 61 -19.13 4.90 -9.43
C SER A 61 -18.74 3.52 -8.86
N VAL A 62 -18.94 3.30 -7.56
CA VAL A 62 -18.57 2.05 -6.86
C VAL A 62 -19.82 1.19 -6.66
N ASP A 63 -19.78 -0.05 -7.14
CA ASP A 63 -20.85 -1.02 -6.97
C ASP A 63 -20.68 -1.74 -5.64
N PHE A 64 -21.62 -1.53 -4.71
CA PHE A 64 -21.62 -2.22 -3.41
C PHE A 64 -22.31 -3.58 -3.53
N LEU A 65 -21.54 -4.66 -3.47
CA LEU A 65 -22.03 -6.03 -3.66
C LEU A 65 -22.75 -6.57 -2.41
N GLY A 66 -22.47 -6.00 -1.24
CA GLY A 66 -23.10 -6.32 0.03
C GLY A 66 -22.11 -6.78 1.08
N ILE A 67 -22.65 -7.31 2.17
CA ILE A 67 -21.87 -7.93 3.24
C ILE A 67 -21.72 -9.41 2.94
N TYR A 68 -20.49 -9.91 3.04
CA TYR A 68 -20.16 -11.31 2.88
C TYR A 68 -19.60 -11.87 4.19
N GLU A 69 -19.88 -13.14 4.45
CA GLU A 69 -19.28 -13.95 5.51
C GLU A 69 -18.13 -14.78 4.95
N VAL A 70 -17.07 -14.92 5.73
CA VAL A 70 -15.96 -15.82 5.41
C VAL A 70 -16.35 -17.24 5.76
N THR A 71 -16.57 -18.09 4.77
CA THR A 71 -17.02 -19.47 4.98
C THR A 71 -15.88 -20.47 4.92
N GLU A 72 -14.82 -20.17 4.19
CA GLU A 72 -13.63 -21.03 4.10
C GLU A 72 -12.35 -20.20 4.00
N ILE A 73 -11.30 -20.65 4.69
CA ILE A 73 -9.92 -20.20 4.48
C ILE A 73 -9.04 -21.44 4.32
N ASN A 74 -8.42 -21.58 3.16
CA ASN A 74 -7.52 -22.68 2.83
C ASN A 74 -6.08 -22.16 2.68
N PHE A 75 -5.14 -22.73 3.42
CA PHE A 75 -3.72 -22.35 3.42
C PHE A 75 -2.82 -23.33 2.64
N ASN A 76 -3.37 -24.42 2.11
CA ASN A 76 -2.62 -25.51 1.47
C ASN A 76 -2.52 -25.30 -0.05
N ASP A 77 -2.20 -26.36 -0.81
CA ASP A 77 -1.90 -26.43 -2.25
C ASP A 77 -2.36 -25.28 -3.15
N THR A 78 -3.61 -24.82 -2.99
CA THR A 78 -4.14 -23.59 -3.60
C THR A 78 -4.68 -22.67 -2.51
N PRO A 79 -3.87 -21.76 -1.95
CA PRO A 79 -4.34 -20.92 -0.85
C PRO A 79 -5.43 -19.96 -1.33
N HIS A 80 -6.59 -20.02 -0.68
CA HIS A 80 -7.73 -19.20 -1.06
C HIS A 80 -8.66 -18.94 0.11
N ILE A 81 -9.55 -17.97 -0.08
CA ILE A 81 -10.63 -17.63 0.84
C ILE A 81 -11.94 -17.61 0.07
N VAL A 82 -12.99 -18.18 0.68
CA VAL A 82 -14.35 -18.16 0.14
C VAL A 82 -15.19 -17.23 0.99
N LEU A 83 -15.86 -16.29 0.31
CA LEU A 83 -16.78 -15.34 0.88
C LEU A 83 -18.18 -15.66 0.35
N THR A 84 -19.13 -15.90 1.25
CA THR A 84 -20.52 -16.23 0.89
C THR A 84 -21.47 -15.14 1.39
N LYS A 85 -22.51 -14.85 0.61
CA LYS A 85 -23.60 -13.95 0.98
C LYS A 85 -24.91 -14.73 1.15
N GLU A 86 -25.89 -14.17 1.86
CA GLU A 86 -27.20 -14.80 2.15
C GLU A 86 -27.95 -15.35 0.93
N ASP A 87 -27.69 -14.82 -0.27
CA ASP A 87 -28.30 -15.26 -1.53
C ASP A 87 -27.49 -16.35 -2.26
N GLU A 88 -26.61 -17.06 -1.53
CA GLU A 88 -25.67 -18.08 -2.03
C GLU A 88 -24.69 -17.57 -3.10
N ASN A 89 -24.55 -16.25 -3.26
CA ASN A 89 -23.50 -15.71 -4.11
C ASN A 89 -22.14 -15.88 -3.42
N GLU A 90 -21.27 -16.65 -4.06
CA GLU A 90 -19.92 -16.92 -3.57
C GLU A 90 -18.86 -16.12 -4.36
N LEU A 91 -17.87 -15.61 -3.63
CA LEU A 91 -16.67 -15.02 -4.18
C LEU A 91 -15.46 -15.77 -3.62
N SER A 92 -14.61 -16.29 -4.50
CA SER A 92 -13.35 -16.92 -4.13
C SER A 92 -12.17 -16.05 -4.55
N PHE A 93 -11.21 -15.87 -3.65
CA PHE A 93 -10.00 -15.11 -3.90
C PHE A 93 -8.77 -15.90 -3.50
N GLU A 94 -7.73 -15.82 -4.32
CA GLU A 94 -6.39 -16.30 -3.93
C GLU A 94 -5.88 -15.49 -2.74
N ILE A 95 -5.28 -16.19 -1.77
CA ILE A 95 -4.59 -15.56 -0.65
C ILE A 95 -3.09 -15.75 -0.78
N ARG A 96 -2.32 -14.77 -0.30
CA ARG A 96 -0.88 -14.89 -0.14
C ARG A 96 -0.57 -15.06 1.33
N VAL A 97 -0.11 -16.25 1.70
CA VAL A 97 0.35 -16.56 3.06
C VAL A 97 1.59 -15.73 3.36
N THR A 98 1.53 -14.91 4.39
CA THR A 98 2.63 -14.05 4.85
C THR A 98 3.39 -14.69 6.00
N ASP A 99 2.70 -15.39 6.90
CA ASP A 99 3.32 -16.20 7.96
C ASP A 99 2.56 -17.54 8.11
N PRO A 100 3.17 -18.67 7.71
CA PRO A 100 2.54 -19.99 7.83
C PRO A 100 2.31 -20.44 9.28
N LYS A 101 3.13 -19.99 10.25
CA LYS A 101 3.01 -20.42 11.66
C LYS A 101 1.83 -19.74 12.35
N GLU A 102 1.70 -18.44 12.10
CA GLU A 102 0.61 -17.61 12.63
C GLU A 102 -0.62 -17.60 11.71
N GLN A 103 -0.63 -18.44 10.67
CA GLN A 103 -1.69 -18.50 9.65
C GLN A 103 -2.08 -17.11 9.11
N SER A 104 -1.09 -16.22 8.99
CA SER A 104 -1.29 -14.86 8.51
C SER A 104 -1.26 -14.81 6.99
N PHE A 105 -2.14 -14.02 6.40
CA PHE A 105 -2.26 -13.90 4.95
C PHE A 105 -2.75 -12.52 4.52
N SER A 106 -2.68 -12.27 3.22
CA SER A 106 -3.28 -11.12 2.56
C SER A 106 -4.15 -11.57 1.38
N ILE A 107 -5.13 -10.75 0.99
CA ILE A 107 -5.99 -10.99 -0.17
C ILE A 107 -5.65 -9.94 -1.23
N PRO A 108 -4.71 -10.21 -2.17
CA PRO A 108 -4.15 -9.16 -3.05
C PRO A 108 -5.18 -8.54 -3.99
N ALA A 109 -6.22 -9.30 -4.35
CA ALA A 109 -7.29 -8.86 -5.24
C ALA A 109 -8.22 -7.83 -4.58
N ILE A 110 -8.23 -7.72 -3.24
CA ILE A 110 -9.12 -6.84 -2.48
C ILE A 110 -8.30 -5.71 -1.85
N LYS A 111 -8.55 -4.47 -2.31
CA LYS A 111 -8.00 -3.28 -1.67
C LYS A 111 -8.70 -3.03 -0.33
N PHE A 112 -7.92 -2.55 0.65
CA PHE A 112 -8.38 -2.34 2.02
C PHE A 112 -8.92 -3.60 2.72
N SER A 113 -8.48 -4.78 2.28
CA SER A 113 -8.82 -6.06 2.91
C SER A 113 -8.57 -6.00 4.43
N PRO A 114 -9.48 -6.55 5.26
CA PRO A 114 -9.20 -6.75 6.66
C PRO A 114 -7.97 -7.64 6.86
N GLN A 115 -7.32 -7.48 8.00
CA GLN A 115 -6.22 -8.34 8.46
C GLN A 115 -6.75 -9.27 9.55
N ASN A 116 -6.06 -10.39 9.79
CA ASN A 116 -6.40 -11.37 10.83
C ASN A 116 -7.86 -11.86 10.71
N ILE A 117 -8.28 -12.15 9.48
CA ILE A 117 -9.62 -12.64 9.17
C ILE A 117 -9.75 -14.10 9.60
N HIS A 118 -10.85 -14.44 10.24
CA HIS A 118 -11.24 -15.80 10.61
C HIS A 118 -12.52 -16.22 9.89
N VAL A 119 -12.78 -17.53 9.88
CA VAL A 119 -14.08 -18.07 9.44
C VAL A 119 -15.19 -17.48 10.31
N SER A 120 -16.33 -17.17 9.68
CA SER A 120 -17.48 -16.44 10.22
C SER A 120 -17.31 -14.94 10.45
N ASP A 121 -16.13 -14.36 10.14
CA ASP A 121 -16.01 -12.91 10.07
C ASP A 121 -16.83 -12.35 8.89
N THR A 122 -17.37 -11.15 9.06
CA THR A 122 -18.15 -10.47 8.01
C THR A 122 -17.57 -9.12 7.64
N PHE A 123 -17.56 -8.81 6.35
CA PHE A 123 -17.19 -7.49 5.86
C PHE A 123 -17.85 -7.19 4.52
N GLY A 124 -17.91 -5.90 4.19
CA GLY A 124 -18.50 -5.44 2.94
C GLY A 124 -17.57 -5.60 1.76
N ILE A 125 -18.10 -6.05 0.63
CA ILE A 125 -17.40 -6.09 -0.66
C ILE A 125 -18.00 -5.08 -1.62
N ALA A 126 -17.13 -4.30 -2.24
CA ALA A 126 -17.48 -3.40 -3.32
C ALA A 126 -16.59 -3.64 -4.53
N LYS A 127 -17.09 -3.30 -5.72
CA LYS A 127 -16.39 -3.46 -6.99
C LYS A 127 -16.41 -2.14 -7.74
N LYS A 128 -15.28 -1.80 -8.36
CA LYS A 128 -15.21 -0.74 -9.37
C LYS A 128 -14.31 -1.21 -10.50
N ASN A 129 -14.86 -1.28 -11.70
CA ASN A 129 -14.22 -1.93 -12.84
C ASN A 129 -13.80 -3.36 -12.42
N ASP A 130 -12.53 -3.72 -12.62
CA ASP A 130 -11.99 -5.05 -12.28
C ASP A 130 -11.33 -5.13 -10.89
N ARG A 131 -11.56 -4.15 -10.01
CA ARG A 131 -10.96 -4.12 -8.67
C ARG A 131 -12.00 -4.26 -7.58
N TYR A 132 -11.67 -5.11 -6.60
CA TYR A 132 -12.47 -5.30 -5.40
C TYR A 132 -11.93 -4.44 -4.25
N PHE A 133 -12.83 -4.00 -3.39
CA PHE A 133 -12.57 -3.17 -2.23
C PHE A 133 -13.35 -3.72 -1.03
N ALA A 134 -12.71 -3.78 0.13
CA ALA A 134 -13.40 -4.07 1.37
C ALA A 134 -13.88 -2.77 2.04
N TYR A 135 -15.01 -2.87 2.74
CA TYR A 135 -15.51 -1.81 3.61
C TYR A 135 -16.12 -2.39 4.89
N LYS A 136 -16.19 -1.57 5.94
CA LYS A 136 -16.77 -1.97 7.22
C LYS A 136 -18.25 -2.29 7.08
N ASN A 137 -18.65 -3.42 7.64
CA ASN A 137 -20.05 -3.65 7.92
C ASN A 137 -20.49 -2.61 8.97
N ASN A 138 -21.49 -1.79 8.66
CA ASN A 138 -21.97 -0.75 9.56
C ASN A 138 -22.83 -1.33 10.71
N VAL A 139 -22.52 -2.54 11.20
CA VAL A 139 -23.05 -3.02 12.50
C VAL A 139 -22.21 -2.39 13.61
N SER A 140 -22.13 -1.08 13.60
CA SER A 140 -21.95 -0.31 14.81
C SER A 140 -23.36 0.08 15.19
N ILE A 141 -23.84 -0.39 16.34
CA ILE A 141 -25.00 0.19 17.00
C ILE A 141 -24.81 1.70 16.90
N GLU A 142 -25.70 2.39 16.19
CA GLU A 142 -25.87 3.83 16.34
C GLU A 142 -26.12 4.02 17.83
N GLY A 143 -25.05 4.33 18.57
CA GLY A 143 -25.16 4.81 19.93
C GLY A 143 -26.06 6.02 19.85
N GLU A 144 -27.26 5.86 20.39
CA GLU A 144 -28.27 6.89 20.45
C GLU A 144 -27.65 8.22 20.91
N PRO A 145 -28.13 9.37 20.40
CA PRO A 145 -27.80 10.62 21.02
C PRO A 145 -28.39 10.58 22.45
N TYR A 146 -27.53 10.43 23.46
CA TYR A 146 -27.89 10.75 24.84
C TYR A 146 -28.16 12.26 24.91
N ASN A 147 -29.39 12.62 24.57
CA ASN A 147 -30.00 13.89 24.86
C ASN A 147 -30.53 13.81 26.30
N THR A 148 -29.65 14.08 27.27
CA THR A 148 -30.10 14.52 28.59
C THR A 148 -30.24 16.04 28.58
N ARG A 149 -31.52 16.40 28.49
CA ARG A 149 -32.18 17.66 28.82
C ARG A 149 -31.54 18.47 29.94
#